data_AF-N8PX86-F1
#
_entry.id   AF-N8PX86-F1
#
_cell.length_a   1.000
_cell.length_b   1.000
_cell.length_c   1.000
_cell.angle_alpha   90.00
_cell.angle_beta   90.00
_cell.angle_gamma   90.00
#
_symmetry.space_group_name_H-M   'P 1'
#
loop_
_entity.id
_entity.type
_entity.pdbx_description
1 polymer ?
#
loop_
_entity_poly.entity_id
_entity_poly.type
_entity_poly.pdbx_seq_one_letter_code
_entity_poly.pdbx_strand_id
1 'polypeptide(L)'
;MTTIQYQESFSQGYTPSEIIDDRSFDLIHFAEACGQSPEWVMQLIEHGILPNRSTTPTSTFLGEDISRAQRAYRLQRDFDASFSAVAMMLDLIDEVQELRREVKHLHFK
;
A
#
# COMPACT_ATOMS: atom_id res chain seq x y z
N MET A 1 -1.68 -51.47 -15.03
CA MET A 1 -0.66 -50.43 -15.23
C MET A 1 -1.38 -49.10 -15.31
N THR A 2 -1.17 -48.22 -14.34
CA THR A 2 -1.76 -46.87 -14.33
C THR A 2 -0.63 -45.88 -14.12
N THR A 3 -0.26 -45.19 -15.19
CA THR A 3 0.78 -44.16 -15.18
C THR A 3 0.16 -42.87 -14.66
N ILE A 4 0.44 -42.53 -13.39
CA ILE A 4 0.15 -41.19 -12.86
C ILE A 4 1.19 -40.24 -13.47
N GLN A 5 0.75 -39.39 -14.40
CA GLN A 5 1.55 -38.29 -14.93
C GLN A 5 1.50 -37.16 -13.89
N TYR A 6 2.57 -37.02 -13.11
CA TYR A 6 2.78 -35.85 -12.25
C TYR A 6 3.12 -34.67 -13.16
N GLN A 7 2.20 -33.70 -13.30
CA GLN A 7 2.51 -32.44 -13.95
C GLN A 7 3.17 -31.54 -12.90
N GLU A 8 4.48 -31.34 -13.04
CA GLU A 8 5.25 -30.42 -12.20
C GLU A 8 4.59 -29.04 -12.24
N SER A 9 4.06 -28.64 -11.08
CA SER A 9 3.61 -27.27 -10.87
C SER A 9 4.86 -26.41 -10.81
N PHE A 10 5.11 -25.71 -11.91
CA PHE A 10 6.20 -24.76 -12.05
C PHE A 10 6.25 -23.85 -10.83
N SER A 11 7.26 -24.10 -9.99
CA SER A 11 7.65 -23.22 -8.91
C SER A 11 8.29 -22.00 -9.58
N GLN A 12 7.47 -21.06 -10.02
CA GLN A 12 7.93 -19.80 -10.58
C GLN A 12 8.58 -19.01 -9.45
N GLY A 13 9.87 -18.72 -9.61
CA GLY A 13 10.81 -18.25 -8.60
C GLY A 13 10.26 -17.28 -7.55
N TYR A 14 10.35 -17.72 -6.29
CA TYR A 14 10.48 -16.82 -5.15
C TYR A 14 11.90 -16.23 -5.21
N THR A 15 12.06 -15.02 -5.75
CA THR A 15 13.29 -14.26 -5.53
C THR A 15 13.17 -13.54 -4.19
N PRO A 16 14.01 -13.88 -3.19
CA PRO A 16 13.99 -13.19 -1.91
C PRO A 16 14.39 -11.73 -2.12
N SER A 17 13.71 -10.84 -1.40
CA SER A 17 13.87 -9.38 -1.39
C SER A 17 15.24 -8.89 -1.83
N GLU A 18 15.38 -8.61 -3.12
CA GLU A 18 16.34 -7.62 -3.55
C GLU A 18 15.82 -6.28 -3.03
N ILE A 19 16.67 -5.33 -2.66
CA ILE A 19 16.27 -3.99 -2.24
C ILE A 19 16.74 -3.10 -3.39
N ILE A 20 15.81 -2.63 -4.24
CA ILE A 20 16.11 -1.77 -5.38
C ILE A 20 15.21 -0.55 -5.20
N ASP A 21 15.87 0.48 -4.71
CA ASP A 21 15.66 1.89 -5.02
C ASP A 21 15.12 2.04 -6.46
N ASP A 22 13.95 2.68 -6.64
CA ASP A 22 13.16 2.79 -7.89
C ASP A 22 12.20 1.60 -8.24
N ARG A 23 11.39 1.15 -7.26
CA ARG A 23 10.40 0.07 -7.46
C ARG A 23 8.98 0.57 -7.59
N SER A 24 8.57 0.62 -8.85
CA SER A 24 7.20 0.47 -9.31
C SER A 24 6.67 -0.93 -8.92
N PHE A 25 5.69 -1.03 -8.02
CA PHE A 25 4.99 -2.29 -7.73
C PHE A 25 3.74 -2.43 -8.60
N ASP A 26 3.48 -3.63 -9.10
CA ASP A 26 2.16 -4.02 -9.61
C ASP A 26 1.19 -4.29 -8.43
N LEU A 27 -0.11 -4.27 -8.67
CA LEU A 27 -1.14 -4.43 -7.64
C LEU A 27 -0.94 -5.67 -6.76
N ILE A 28 -0.60 -6.81 -7.37
CA ILE A 28 -0.40 -8.07 -6.65
C ILE A 28 0.83 -7.99 -5.73
N HIS A 29 1.97 -7.52 -6.26
CA HIS A 29 3.20 -7.37 -5.49
C HIS A 29 3.06 -6.30 -4.39
N PHE A 30 2.29 -5.24 -4.64
CA PHE A 30 1.99 -4.22 -3.66
C PHE A 30 1.12 -4.77 -2.52
N ALA A 31 0.08 -5.53 -2.84
CA ALA A 31 -0.79 -6.18 -1.86
C ALA A 31 0.02 -7.14 -0.98
N GLU A 32 0.89 -7.97 -1.58
CA GLU A 32 1.80 -8.86 -0.87
C GLU A 32 2.77 -8.10 0.04
N ALA A 33 3.37 -7.01 -0.45
CA ALA A 33 4.26 -6.16 0.35
C ALA A 33 3.53 -5.47 1.53
N CYS A 34 2.24 -5.19 1.39
CA CYS A 34 1.38 -4.70 2.47
C CYS A 34 0.89 -5.82 3.41
N GLY A 35 1.04 -7.10 3.02
CA GLY A 35 0.45 -8.25 3.70
C GLY A 35 -1.08 -8.26 3.65
N GLN A 36 -1.68 -7.66 2.61
CA GLN A 36 -3.13 -7.53 2.44
C GLN A 36 -3.58 -8.12 1.09
N SER A 37 -4.89 -8.20 0.88
CA SER A 37 -5.44 -8.68 -0.39
C SER A 37 -5.49 -7.56 -1.44
N PRO A 38 -5.44 -7.89 -2.74
CA PRO A 38 -5.59 -6.92 -3.83
C PRO A 38 -6.90 -6.13 -3.74
N GLU A 39 -7.98 -6.75 -3.30
CA GLU A 39 -9.29 -6.11 -3.12
C GLU A 39 -9.23 -5.01 -2.06
N TRP A 40 -8.52 -5.25 -0.97
CA TRP A 40 -8.29 -4.23 0.07
C TRP A 40 -7.52 -3.03 -0.49
N VAL A 41 -6.51 -3.27 -1.34
CA VAL A 41 -5.77 -2.19 -2.01
C VAL A 41 -6.68 -1.41 -2.96
N MET A 42 -7.56 -2.08 -3.70
CA MET A 42 -8.55 -1.41 -4.55
C MET A 42 -9.47 -0.49 -3.72
N GLN A 43 -9.94 -0.95 -2.55
CA GLN A 43 -10.74 -0.12 -1.64
C GLN A 43 -9.98 1.14 -1.20
N LEU A 44 -8.67 1.05 -0.95
CA LEU A 44 -7.87 2.23 -0.64
C LEU A 44 -7.85 3.24 -1.79
N ILE A 45 -7.79 2.78 -3.04
CA ILE A 45 -7.80 3.66 -4.22
C ILE A 45 -9.18 4.29 -4.40
N GLU A 46 -10.25 3.50 -4.27
CA GLU A 46 -11.64 3.96 -4.39
C GLU A 46 -11.96 5.06 -3.36
N HIS A 47 -11.43 4.92 -2.14
CA HIS A 47 -11.60 5.89 -1.07
C HIS A 47 -10.56 7.03 -1.09
N GLY A 48 -9.71 7.10 -2.12
CA GLY A 48 -8.71 8.17 -2.28
C GLY A 48 -7.56 8.13 -1.27
N ILE A 49 -7.44 7.04 -0.51
CA ILE A 49 -6.32 6.84 0.42
C ILE A 49 -5.03 6.60 -0.35
N LEU A 50 -5.09 5.83 -1.44
CA LEU A 50 -3.99 5.68 -2.38
C LEU A 50 -4.30 6.42 -3.68
N PRO A 51 -3.27 7.00 -4.34
CA PRO A 51 -3.46 7.70 -5.59
C PRO A 51 -3.93 6.74 -6.69
N ASN A 52 -4.96 7.15 -7.44
CA ASN A 52 -5.41 6.44 -8.62
C ASN A 52 -4.44 6.72 -9.80
N ARG A 53 -3.39 5.91 -9.92
CA ARG A 53 -2.42 5.97 -11.04
C ARG A 53 -2.83 5.08 -12.23
N SER A 54 -4.04 4.51 -12.20
CA SER A 54 -4.58 3.53 -13.14
C SER A 54 -4.94 4.07 -14.53
N THR A 55 -4.51 5.29 -14.90
CA THR A 55 -4.74 5.84 -16.24
C THR A 55 -3.88 5.17 -17.32
N THR A 56 -2.97 4.30 -16.92
CA THR A 56 -2.16 3.43 -17.80
C THR A 56 -2.50 1.97 -17.51
N PRO A 57 -2.31 1.04 -18.46
CA PRO A 57 -2.69 -0.37 -18.29
C PRO A 57 -1.92 -1.13 -17.18
N THR A 58 -0.97 -0.47 -16.51
CA THR A 58 -0.18 -1.00 -15.41
C THR A 58 -0.34 -0.07 -14.21
N SER A 59 -1.12 -0.48 -13.20
CA SER A 59 -1.21 0.25 -11.94
C SER A 59 0.14 0.17 -11.22
N THR A 60 0.90 1.25 -11.28
CA THR A 60 2.21 1.34 -10.64
C THR A 60 2.09 2.02 -9.29
N PHE A 61 2.49 1.32 -8.22
CA PHE A 61 2.59 1.86 -6.86
C PHE A 61 4.04 2.18 -6.50
N LEU A 62 4.26 3.20 -5.68
CA LEU A 62 5.58 3.59 -5.19
C LEU A 62 5.81 3.09 -3.75
N GLY A 63 7.07 3.13 -3.30
CA GLY A 63 7.41 2.80 -1.91
C GLY A 63 6.73 3.71 -0.86
N GLU A 64 6.42 4.96 -1.22
CA GLU A 64 5.64 5.87 -0.37
C GLU A 64 4.21 5.37 -0.14
N ASP A 65 3.62 4.72 -1.15
CA ASP A 65 2.26 4.18 -1.10
C ASP A 65 2.18 3.02 -0.10
N ILE A 66 3.26 2.24 0.07
CA ILE A 66 3.33 1.16 1.07
C ILE A 66 3.23 1.74 2.48
N SER A 67 3.97 2.80 2.75
CA SER A 67 3.93 3.46 4.07
C SER A 67 2.54 4.03 4.37
N ARG A 68 1.88 4.61 3.35
CA ARG A 68 0.51 5.12 3.48
C ARG A 68 -0.51 4.00 3.70
N ALA A 69 -0.40 2.89 2.96
CA ALA A 69 -1.24 1.71 3.14
C ALA A 69 -1.08 1.08 4.53
N GLN A 70 0.16 0.93 5.02
CA GLN A 70 0.40 0.41 6.37
C GLN A 70 -0.21 1.30 7.46
N ARG A 71 -0.13 2.63 7.31
CA ARG A 71 -0.81 3.58 8.22
C ARG A 71 -2.32 3.39 8.18
N ALA A 72 -2.91 3.26 6.98
CA ALA A 72 -4.34 3.02 6.79
C ALA A 72 -4.79 1.73 7.49
N TYR A 73 -4.04 0.63 7.31
CA TYR A 73 -4.31 -0.65 7.95
C TYR A 73 -4.29 -0.54 9.48
N ARG A 74 -3.30 0.16 10.05
CA ARG A 74 -3.22 0.38 11.49
C ARG A 74 -4.41 1.16 12.02
N LEU A 75 -4.84 2.20 11.31
CA LEU A 75 -6.03 2.98 11.70
C LEU A 75 -7.31 2.14 11.61
N GLN A 76 -7.47 1.33 10.56
CA GLN A 76 -8.59 0.39 10.48
C GLN A 76 -8.62 -0.56 11.67
N ARG A 77 -7.49 -1.21 11.96
CA ARG A 77 -7.41 -2.21 13.03
C ARG A 77 -7.59 -1.60 14.42
N ASP A 78 -6.93 -0.47 14.68
CA ASP A 78 -6.89 0.11 16.01
C ASP A 78 -8.20 0.82 16.38
N PHE A 79 -9.00 1.24 15.39
CA PHE A 79 -10.27 1.95 15.59
C PHE A 79 -11.51 1.23 15.05
N ASP A 80 -11.36 0.03 14.49
CA ASP A 80 -12.41 -0.70 13.75
C ASP A 80 -13.13 0.20 12.71
N ALA A 81 -12.33 1.04 12.04
CA ALA A 81 -12.83 2.16 11.25
C ALA A 81 -13.14 1.76 9.80
N SER A 82 -14.18 2.38 9.22
CA SER A 82 -14.45 2.27 7.79
C SER A 82 -13.34 2.95 6.96
N PHE A 83 -13.18 2.56 5.69
CA PHE A 83 -12.21 3.19 4.79
C PHE A 83 -12.41 4.71 4.66
N SER A 84 -13.66 5.18 4.63
CA SER A 84 -13.96 6.62 4.62
C SER A 84 -13.48 7.34 5.88
N ALA A 85 -13.66 6.72 7.07
CA ALA A 85 -13.15 7.28 8.31
C ALA A 85 -11.61 7.30 8.33
N VAL A 86 -10.98 6.26 7.81
CA VAL A 86 -9.51 6.16 7.71
C VAL A 86 -8.94 7.23 6.78
N ALA A 87 -9.57 7.48 5.64
CA ALA A 87 -9.17 8.56 4.73
C ALA A 87 -9.15 9.91 5.46
N MET A 88 -10.25 10.24 6.13
CA MET A 88 -10.33 11.48 6.93
C MET A 88 -9.27 11.54 8.03
N MET A 89 -9.04 10.44 8.76
CA MET A 89 -8.02 10.40 9.80
C MET A 89 -6.62 10.61 9.25
N LEU A 90 -6.30 10.02 8.09
CA LEU A 90 -5.00 10.22 7.45
C LEU A 90 -4.80 11.68 7.04
N ASP A 91 -5.81 12.30 6.44
CA ASP A 91 -5.75 13.72 6.04
C ASP A 91 -5.55 14.63 7.26
N LEU A 92 -6.30 14.39 8.35
CA LEU A 92 -6.14 15.14 9.60
C LEU A 92 -4.75 14.94 10.23
N ILE A 93 -4.21 13.72 10.20
CA ILE A 93 -2.86 13.45 10.69
C ILE A 93 -1.83 14.21 9.85
N ASP A 94 -1.98 14.21 8.53
CA ASP A 94 -1.07 14.89 7.62
C ASP A 94 -1.15 16.42 7.84
N GLU A 95 -2.34 16.99 8.00
CA GLU A 95 -2.55 18.41 8.33
C GLU A 95 -1.93 18.79 9.69
N VAL A 96 -2.15 17.99 10.73
CA VAL A 96 -1.54 18.22 12.06
C VAL A 96 -0.02 18.14 11.99
N GLN A 97 0.54 17.23 11.19
CA GLN A 97 1.98 17.15 10.99
C GLN A 97 2.51 18.42 10.31
N GLU A 98 1.80 18.93 9.32
CA GLU A 98 2.21 20.15 8.60
C GLU A 98 2.17 21.38 9.51
N LEU A 99 1.08 21.59 10.24
CA LEU A 99 0.96 22.67 11.23
C LEU A 99 2.07 22.61 12.28
N ARG A 100 2.44 21.41 12.74
CA ARG A 100 3.57 21.23 13.68
C ARG A 100 4.92 21.58 13.07
N ARG A 101 5.12 21.35 11.77
CA ARG A 101 6.34 21.76 11.06
C ARG A 101 6.42 23.27 10.94
N GLU A 102 5.33 23.93 10.54
CA GLU A 102 5.26 25.38 10.44
C GLU A 102 5.57 26.08 11.77
N VAL A 103 4.94 25.63 12.86
CA VAL A 103 5.17 26.19 14.20
C VAL A 103 6.62 25.99 14.66
N LYS A 104 7.23 24.83 14.37
CA LYS A 104 8.65 24.60 14.68
C LYS A 104 9.56 25.51 13.87
N HIS A 105 9.26 25.73 12.60
CA HIS A 105 10.03 26.60 11.73
C HIS A 105 9.94 28.08 12.18
N LEU A 106 8.78 28.52 12.65
CA LEU A 106 8.57 29.86 13.19
C LEU A 106 9.35 30.11 14.50
N HIS A 107 9.46 29.13 15.38
CA HIS A 107 10.24 29.27 16.63
C HIS A 107 11.77 29.19 16.43
N PHE A 108 12.25 28.78 15.26
CA PHE A 108 13.68 28.70 14.94
C PHE A 108 14.21 29.95 14.21
N LYS A 109 13.35 30.94 13.94
CA LYS A 109 13.69 32.19 13.25
C LYS A 109 13.65 33.37 14.20
#